data_AF-D1FQ84-F1
#
_entry.id   AF-D1FQ84-F1
#
_cell.length_a   1.000
_cell.length_b   1.000
_cell.length_c   1.000
_cell.angle_alpha   90.00
_cell.angle_beta   90.00
_cell.angle_gamma   90.00
#
_symmetry.space_group_name_H-M   'P 1'
#
loop_
_entity.id
_entity.type
_entity.pdbx_description
1 polymer ?
#
loop_
_entity_poly.entity_id
_entity_poly.type
_entity_poly.pdbx_seq_one_letter_code
_entity_poly.pdbx_strand_id
1 'polypeptide(L)'
;VEPYHWKLMMKELTVPENTVLTGIGFRYDSKNQLDIQLKYTPVLNATTGELDVLASGWMAERHDAQMTKEFSTKVKPSASCEVDPFPDMPNGQCLLMKNLGNGHQANWIPYVETQQVVPQPMMALSGAGITHKGHDDCGGFLAPVTLTLSDYYTRSVGYEREFTLDI
;
A
#
# COMPACT_ATOMS: atom_id res chain seq x y z
N VAL A 1 -3.20 -2.03 31.28
CA VAL A 1 -2.38 -1.53 30.14
C VAL A 1 -2.94 -2.23 28.92
N GLU A 2 -3.73 -1.55 28.08
CA GLU A 2 -4.24 -2.18 26.86
C GLU A 2 -3.06 -2.59 25.98
N PRO A 3 -2.90 -3.88 25.64
CA PRO A 3 -1.69 -4.34 24.98
C PRO A 3 -1.84 -4.09 23.48
N TYR A 4 -0.91 -3.33 22.91
CA TYR A 4 -0.64 -3.24 21.47
C TYR A 4 -1.87 -3.06 20.58
N HIS A 5 -2.29 -1.81 20.45
CA HIS A 5 -3.14 -1.37 19.35
C HIS A 5 -2.40 -1.68 18.03
N TRP A 6 -2.84 -2.69 17.27
CA TRP A 6 -2.22 -3.02 15.99
C TRP A 6 -2.62 -1.95 14.97
N LYS A 7 -1.68 -1.03 14.80
CA LYS A 7 -1.75 0.09 13.90
C LYS A 7 -0.94 -0.24 12.65
N LEU A 8 -1.57 -0.13 11.49
CA LEU A 8 -0.93 -0.29 10.20
C LEU A 8 -1.00 1.02 9.42
N MET A 9 0.13 1.47 8.93
CA MET A 9 0.20 2.63 8.05
C MET A 9 -0.25 2.26 6.64
N MET A 10 -1.26 2.96 6.13
CA MET A 10 -1.66 2.89 4.72
C MET A 10 -0.65 3.72 3.94
N LYS A 11 0.02 3.11 2.98
CA LYS A 11 1.07 3.77 2.21
C LYS A 11 0.98 3.41 0.75
N GLU A 12 1.17 4.41 -0.09
CA GLU A 12 1.56 4.26 -1.49
C GLU A 12 2.92 4.93 -1.65
N LEU A 13 3.94 4.13 -1.94
CA LEU A 13 5.31 4.59 -2.05
C LEU A 13 5.81 4.40 -3.48
N THR A 14 6.59 5.36 -3.94
CA THR A 14 7.26 5.32 -5.24
C THR A 14 8.76 5.15 -5.01
N VAL A 15 9.42 4.31 -5.81
CA VAL A 15 10.87 4.15 -5.76
C VAL A 15 11.57 5.35 -6.41
N PRO A 16 12.87 5.59 -6.13
CA PRO A 16 13.59 6.72 -6.74
C PRO A 16 13.66 6.63 -8.25
N GLU A 17 13.90 7.77 -8.90
CA GLU A 17 14.16 7.84 -10.35
C GLU A 17 15.27 6.88 -10.80
N ASN A 18 15.14 6.36 -12.03
CA ASN A 18 16.08 5.42 -12.63
C ASN A 18 16.23 4.08 -11.87
N THR A 19 15.25 3.74 -11.04
CA THR A 19 15.16 2.46 -10.34
C THR A 19 13.81 1.79 -10.58
N VAL A 20 13.73 0.49 -10.31
CA VAL A 20 12.48 -0.27 -10.33
C VAL A 20 12.24 -0.93 -8.98
N LEU A 21 10.96 -1.14 -8.66
CA LEU A 21 10.57 -1.91 -7.49
C LEU A 21 10.92 -3.40 -7.70
N THR A 22 11.69 -3.97 -6.78
CA THR A 22 12.09 -5.39 -6.80
C THR A 22 11.74 -6.14 -5.52
N GLY A 23 11.12 -5.48 -4.54
CA GLY A 23 10.66 -6.14 -3.34
C GLY A 23 9.83 -5.25 -2.42
N ILE A 24 9.03 -5.88 -1.57
CA ILE A 24 8.27 -5.25 -0.50
C ILE A 24 8.61 -5.96 0.80
N GLY A 25 8.70 -5.22 1.89
CA GLY A 25 8.94 -5.75 3.23
C GLY A 25 8.13 -5.01 4.28
N PHE A 26 7.90 -5.68 5.40
CA PHE A 26 7.28 -5.07 6.57
C PHE A 26 8.37 -4.65 7.57
N ARG A 27 8.11 -3.56 8.27
CA ARG A 27 8.98 -3.02 9.33
C ARG A 27 8.14 -2.39 10.43
N TYR A 28 8.75 -2.14 11.58
CA TYR A 28 8.18 -1.26 12.59
C TYR A 28 8.82 0.13 12.49
N ASP A 29 8.01 1.18 12.60
CA ASP A 29 8.49 2.56 12.64
C ASP A 29 9.01 2.95 14.05
N SER A 30 9.47 4.20 14.21
CA SER A 30 9.94 4.70 15.51
C SER A 30 8.84 4.80 16.58
N LYS A 31 7.57 4.69 16.20
CA LYS A 31 6.40 4.69 17.09
C LYS A 31 5.88 3.25 17.34
N ASN A 32 6.63 2.23 16.92
CA ASN A 32 6.27 0.81 17.02
C ASN A 32 4.96 0.46 16.27
N GLN A 33 4.70 1.13 15.15
CA GLN A 33 3.58 0.87 14.24
C GLN A 33 4.05 0.01 13.07
N LEU A 34 3.20 -0.91 12.60
CA LEU A 34 3.52 -1.72 11.42
C LEU A 34 3.48 -0.83 10.18
N ASP A 35 4.51 -0.97 9.36
CA ASP A 35 4.77 -0.13 8.20
C ASP A 35 5.39 -0.96 7.06
N ILE A 36 5.42 -0.40 5.85
CA ILE A 36 6.05 -1.01 4.68
C ILE A 36 7.37 -0.34 4.31
N GLN A 37 8.23 -1.11 3.66
CA GLN A 37 9.41 -0.63 2.96
C GLN A 37 9.48 -1.26 1.57
N LEU A 38 9.98 -0.48 0.61
CA LEU A 38 10.19 -0.92 -0.76
C LEU A 38 11.67 -1.20 -0.99
N LYS A 39 11.97 -2.29 -1.68
CA LYS A 39 13.29 -2.54 -2.25
C LYS A 39 13.30 -1.99 -3.67
N TYR A 40 14.24 -1.10 -3.94
CA TYR A 40 14.48 -0.57 -5.26
C TYR A 40 15.80 -1.09 -5.81
N THR A 41 15.86 -1.23 -7.13
CA THR A 41 17.07 -1.65 -7.84
C THR A 41 17.29 -0.73 -9.04
N PRO A 42 18.48 -0.09 -9.17
CA PRO A 42 18.80 0.73 -10.32
C PRO A 42 18.79 -0.04 -11.63
N VAL A 43 18.36 0.64 -12.69
CA VAL A 43 18.36 0.10 -14.06
C VAL A 43 19.67 0.48 -14.74
N LEU A 44 20.46 -0.52 -15.14
CA LEU A 44 21.70 -0.31 -15.91
C LEU A 44 21.38 -0.07 -17.39
N ASN A 45 20.37 -0.77 -17.91
CA ASN A 45 19.97 -0.67 -19.31
C ASN A 45 18.46 -0.88 -19.46
N ALA A 46 17.74 0.19 -19.79
CA ALA A 46 16.29 0.16 -19.92
C ALA A 46 15.80 -0.65 -21.14
N THR A 47 16.63 -0.78 -22.18
CA THR A 47 16.30 -1.55 -23.39
C THR A 47 16.36 -3.06 -23.11
N THR A 48 17.34 -3.50 -22.33
CA THR A 48 17.51 -4.93 -21.98
C THR A 48 16.81 -5.33 -20.69
N GLY A 49 16.48 -4.37 -19.84
CA GLY A 49 15.97 -4.63 -18.48
C GLY A 49 17.07 -5.05 -17.49
N GLU A 50 18.34 -4.78 -17.79
CA GLU A 50 19.45 -5.13 -16.90
C GLU A 50 19.44 -4.25 -15.64
N LEU A 51 19.61 -4.88 -14.48
CA LEU A 51 19.51 -4.26 -13.16
C LEU A 51 20.83 -4.33 -12.40
N ASP A 52 21.20 -3.24 -11.71
CA ASP A 52 22.32 -3.24 -10.78
C ASP A 52 21.88 -3.77 -9.41
N VAL A 53 21.89 -5.09 -9.28
CA VAL A 53 21.46 -5.75 -8.03
C VAL A 53 22.33 -5.32 -6.83
N LEU A 54 23.63 -5.05 -7.04
CA LEU A 54 24.55 -4.66 -5.98
C LEU A 54 24.27 -3.24 -5.46
N ALA A 55 23.75 -2.35 -6.31
CA ALA A 55 23.29 -1.02 -5.93
C ALA A 55 21.84 -0.98 -5.43
N SER A 56 21.21 -2.13 -5.16
CA SER A 56 19.85 -2.17 -4.60
C SER A 56 19.80 -1.56 -3.19
N GLY A 57 18.73 -0.83 -2.90
CA GLY A 57 18.48 -0.26 -1.58
C GLY A 57 17.08 -0.56 -1.07
N TRP A 58 16.89 -0.33 0.23
CA TRP A 58 15.57 -0.30 0.85
C TRP A 58 15.20 1.14 1.17
N MET A 59 13.96 1.51 0.91
CA MET A 59 13.41 2.80 1.30
C MET A 59 12.12 2.64 2.08
N ALA A 60 11.88 3.60 2.96
CA ALA A 60 10.59 3.84 3.57
C ALA A 60 10.45 5.36 3.72
N GLU A 61 9.26 5.88 3.52
CA GLU A 61 9.00 7.31 3.66
C GLU A 61 8.18 7.60 4.92
N ARG A 62 8.38 8.79 5.48
CA ARG A 62 7.55 9.33 6.56
C ARG A 62 6.41 10.16 5.97
N HIS A 63 5.52 9.48 5.24
CA HIS A 63 4.21 10.04 4.90
C HIS A 63 3.25 9.67 6.03
N ASP A 64 3.30 10.43 7.13
CA ASP A 64 2.41 10.24 8.30
C ASP A 64 1.34 11.34 8.25
N ALA A 65 0.19 11.06 7.65
CA ALA A 65 -0.99 11.86 7.92
C ALA A 65 -1.39 11.62 9.39
N GLN A 66 -1.63 12.68 10.16
CA GLN A 66 -1.92 12.55 11.60
C GLN A 66 -3.27 11.88 11.93
N MET A 67 -4.00 11.39 10.93
CA MET A 67 -5.33 10.82 11.12
C MET A 67 -5.25 9.29 11.23
N THR A 68 -5.67 8.78 12.39
CA THR A 68 -5.93 7.36 12.60
C THR A 68 -7.41 7.08 12.35
N LYS A 69 -7.71 6.15 11.44
CA LYS A 69 -9.06 5.63 11.25
C LYS A 69 -9.31 4.52 12.27
N GLU A 70 -10.42 4.62 12.97
CA GLU A 70 -10.91 3.60 13.90
C GLU A 70 -12.24 3.04 13.41
N PHE A 71 -12.46 1.75 13.63
CA PHE A 71 -13.73 1.13 13.29
C PHE A 71 -14.82 1.50 14.30
N SER A 72 -16.00 1.84 13.78
CA SER A 72 -17.25 2.01 14.54
C SER A 72 -17.49 0.86 15.52
N THR A 73 -18.17 1.15 16.64
CA THR A 73 -18.59 0.11 17.60
C THR A 73 -19.54 -0.91 16.99
N LYS A 74 -20.25 -0.54 15.91
CA LYS A 74 -21.21 -1.38 15.19
C LYS A 74 -20.63 -2.07 13.96
N VAL A 75 -19.31 -1.96 13.74
CA VAL A 75 -18.65 -2.55 12.58
C VAL A 75 -18.94 -4.05 12.48
N LYS A 76 -19.22 -4.50 11.26
CA LYS A 76 -19.45 -5.90 10.94
C LYS A 76 -18.23 -6.50 10.22
N PRO A 77 -18.03 -7.82 10.30
CA PRO A 77 -17.08 -8.50 9.43
C PRO A 77 -17.37 -8.21 7.96
N SER A 78 -16.33 -8.07 7.14
CA SER A 78 -16.45 -7.72 5.72
C SER A 78 -17.28 -8.73 4.93
N ALA A 79 -17.22 -10.01 5.30
CA ALA A 79 -18.01 -11.08 4.69
C ALA A 79 -19.53 -10.97 4.93
N SER A 80 -19.96 -10.11 5.85
CA SER A 80 -21.38 -9.86 6.17
C SER A 80 -21.89 -8.54 5.58
N CYS A 81 -21.08 -7.87 4.76
CA CYS A 81 -21.45 -6.63 4.10
C CYS A 81 -22.00 -6.90 2.70
N GLU A 82 -23.08 -6.18 2.34
CA GLU A 82 -23.75 -6.31 1.04
C GLU A 82 -23.20 -5.34 -0.01
N VAL A 83 -22.27 -4.46 0.38
CA VAL A 83 -21.70 -3.42 -0.47
C VAL A 83 -20.26 -3.76 -0.81
N ASP A 84 -19.90 -3.56 -2.08
CA ASP A 84 -18.54 -3.76 -2.54
C ASP A 84 -17.56 -2.78 -1.86
N PRO A 85 -16.39 -3.25 -1.40
CA PRO A 85 -15.41 -2.39 -0.76
C PRO A 85 -14.73 -1.50 -1.81
N PHE A 86 -14.53 -0.22 -1.48
CA PHE A 86 -13.79 0.74 -2.31
C PHE A 86 -12.63 1.35 -1.50
N PRO A 87 -11.52 1.76 -2.14
CA PRO A 87 -10.43 2.45 -1.45
C PRO A 87 -10.95 3.70 -0.72
N ASP A 88 -10.80 3.74 0.60
CA ASP A 88 -11.43 4.75 1.46
C ASP A 88 -10.43 5.49 2.36
N MET A 89 -9.14 5.12 2.31
CA MET A 89 -8.07 5.74 3.08
C MET A 89 -7.02 6.39 2.16
N PRO A 90 -6.74 7.70 2.32
CA PRO A 90 -5.65 8.35 1.62
C PRO A 90 -4.27 7.88 2.12
N ASN A 91 -3.27 8.08 1.27
CA ASN A 91 -1.86 7.77 1.57
C ASN A 91 -1.41 8.44 2.88
N GLY A 92 -0.75 7.66 3.73
CA GLY A 92 -0.15 8.09 4.98
C GLY A 92 -1.06 8.05 6.20
N GLN A 93 -2.34 7.66 6.07
CA GLN A 93 -3.20 7.44 7.24
C GLN A 93 -2.88 6.14 7.96
N CYS A 94 -3.22 6.09 9.25
CA CYS A 94 -3.06 4.90 10.07
C CYS A 94 -4.43 4.21 10.27
N LEU A 95 -4.48 2.88 10.19
CA LEU A 95 -5.67 2.10 10.52
C LEU A 95 -5.46 1.35 11.82
N LEU A 96 -6.41 1.48 12.75
CA LEU A 96 -6.45 0.66 13.96
C LEU A 96 -7.22 -0.64 13.69
N MET A 97 -6.51 -1.77 13.70
CA MET A 97 -7.12 -3.08 13.56
C MET A 97 -8.00 -3.41 14.78
N LYS A 98 -9.09 -4.16 14.54
CA LYS A 98 -10.05 -4.50 15.59
C LYS A 98 -10.36 -5.98 15.59
N ASN A 99 -10.44 -6.58 16.77
CA ASN A 99 -10.92 -7.95 16.94
C ASN A 99 -12.43 -7.92 17.21
N LEU A 100 -13.21 -8.58 16.35
CA LEU A 100 -14.65 -8.76 16.53
C LEU A 100 -15.02 -10.08 17.22
N GLY A 101 -14.02 -10.90 17.51
CA GLY A 101 -14.23 -12.18 18.14
C GLY A 101 -14.57 -12.09 19.64
N ASN A 102 -15.21 -13.13 20.16
CA ASN A 102 -15.31 -13.36 21.59
C ASN A 102 -14.07 -14.13 22.05
N GLY A 103 -13.62 -14.00 23.31
CA GLY A 103 -12.24 -14.30 23.76
C GLY A 103 -11.57 -15.63 23.34
N HIS A 104 -12.30 -16.62 22.82
CA HIS A 104 -11.75 -17.88 22.30
C HIS A 104 -11.61 -17.95 20.77
N GLN A 105 -12.17 -17.01 20.01
CA GLN A 105 -12.06 -16.93 18.56
C GLN A 105 -11.52 -15.56 18.16
N ALA A 106 -10.38 -15.53 17.47
CA ALA A 106 -9.86 -14.29 16.91
C ALA A 106 -10.54 -14.00 15.58
N ASN A 107 -11.15 -12.82 15.43
CA ASN A 107 -11.71 -12.34 14.17
C ASN A 107 -11.23 -10.91 13.92
N TRP A 108 -10.01 -10.79 13.43
CA TRP A 108 -9.37 -9.49 13.20
C TRP A 108 -9.81 -8.89 11.88
N ILE A 109 -10.23 -7.64 11.94
CA ILE A 109 -10.52 -6.79 10.78
C ILE A 109 -9.50 -5.64 10.70
N PRO A 110 -9.19 -5.15 9.50
CA PRO A 110 -9.63 -5.67 8.18
C PRO A 110 -9.02 -7.04 7.82
N TYR A 111 -9.63 -7.73 6.84
CA TYR A 111 -9.05 -8.94 6.26
C TYR A 111 -7.98 -8.61 5.21
N VAL A 112 -7.08 -9.55 4.90
CA VAL A 112 -6.08 -9.34 3.84
C VAL A 112 -6.67 -9.78 2.49
N GLU A 113 -6.63 -8.90 1.50
CA GLU A 113 -6.97 -9.25 0.12
C GLU A 113 -5.83 -10.08 -0.48
N THR A 114 -6.12 -11.34 -0.82
CA THR A 114 -5.15 -12.30 -1.38
C THR A 114 -5.22 -12.41 -2.90
N GLN A 115 -6.03 -11.57 -3.54
CA GLN A 115 -6.15 -11.53 -4.99
C GLN A 115 -4.83 -11.08 -5.61
N GLN A 116 -4.48 -11.70 -6.74
CA GLN A 116 -3.28 -11.35 -7.46
C GLN A 116 -3.44 -9.97 -8.11
N VAL A 117 -2.52 -9.06 -7.80
CA VAL A 117 -2.40 -7.76 -8.47
C VAL A 117 -1.20 -7.80 -9.39
N VAL A 118 -1.47 -7.83 -10.69
CA VAL A 118 -0.44 -7.83 -11.74
C VAL A 118 -0.76 -6.78 -12.80
N PRO A 119 0.24 -6.04 -13.29
CA PRO A 119 0.04 -5.11 -14.38
C PRO A 119 -0.28 -5.88 -15.67
N GLN A 120 -1.22 -5.34 -16.45
CA GLN A 120 -1.55 -5.84 -17.78
C GLN A 120 -1.54 -4.64 -18.76
N PRO A 121 -0.59 -4.59 -19.72
CA PRO A 121 0.46 -5.58 -20.01
C PRO A 121 1.53 -5.67 -18.91
N MET A 122 2.35 -6.74 -18.94
CA MET A 122 3.49 -6.87 -18.04
C MET A 122 4.45 -5.68 -18.22
N MET A 123 4.81 -5.04 -17.11
CA MET A 123 5.75 -3.91 -17.09
C MET A 123 6.41 -3.77 -15.73
N ALA A 124 7.52 -3.03 -15.69
CA ALA A 124 8.21 -2.71 -14.46
C ALA A 124 7.37 -1.77 -13.58
N LEU A 125 7.51 -1.99 -12.27
CA LEU A 125 6.79 -1.24 -11.24
C LEU A 125 7.67 -0.10 -10.74
N SER A 126 7.05 1.08 -10.60
CA SER A 126 7.64 2.28 -10.01
C SER A 126 7.32 2.40 -8.52
N GLY A 127 6.47 1.54 -7.99
CA GLY A 127 6.05 1.65 -6.60
C GLY A 127 5.04 0.59 -6.20
N ALA A 128 4.78 0.56 -4.90
CA ALA A 128 3.78 -0.32 -4.32
C ALA A 128 3.28 0.27 -3.00
N GLY A 129 2.20 -0.32 -2.51
CA GLY A 129 1.53 0.15 -1.34
C GLY A 129 0.60 -0.87 -0.70
N ILE A 130 0.05 -0.47 0.43
CA ILE A 130 -1.06 -1.12 1.10
C ILE A 130 -2.07 -0.03 1.40
N THR A 131 -3.31 -0.24 0.98
CA THR A 131 -4.45 0.62 1.30
C THR A 131 -5.55 -0.18 2.00
N HIS A 132 -6.51 0.53 2.56
CA HIS A 132 -7.74 -0.05 3.07
C HIS A 132 -8.85 0.18 2.03
N LYS A 133 -9.62 -0.87 1.76
CA LYS A 133 -10.86 -0.79 1.00
C LYS A 133 -12.01 -1.17 1.90
N GLY A 134 -13.02 -0.32 2.02
CA GLY A 134 -14.14 -0.57 2.91
C GLY A 134 -15.31 0.37 2.68
N HIS A 135 -16.37 0.15 3.46
CA HIS A 135 -17.54 1.01 3.55
C HIS A 135 -17.79 1.33 5.02
N ASP A 136 -18.57 2.37 5.30
CA ASP A 136 -19.06 2.66 6.64
C ASP A 136 -19.69 1.41 7.29
N ASP A 137 -19.33 1.18 8.55
CA ASP A 137 -19.70 0.01 9.37
C ASP A 137 -19.27 -1.38 8.84
N CYS A 138 -18.38 -1.43 7.85
CA CYS A 138 -17.78 -2.67 7.34
C CYS A 138 -16.29 -2.78 7.68
N GLY A 139 -15.85 -3.98 8.04
CA GLY A 139 -14.45 -4.23 8.42
C GLY A 139 -13.43 -4.06 7.29
N GLY A 140 -13.86 -4.10 6.03
CA GLY A 140 -13.02 -3.89 4.86
C GLY A 140 -11.89 -4.90 4.64
N PHE A 141 -10.98 -4.53 3.75
CA PHE A 141 -9.84 -5.33 3.33
C PHE A 141 -8.57 -4.46 3.25
N LEU A 142 -7.43 -5.04 3.63
CA LEU A 142 -6.11 -4.55 3.29
C LEU A 142 -5.79 -5.00 1.88
N ALA A 143 -5.69 -4.03 0.98
CA ALA A 143 -5.47 -4.26 -0.42
C ALA A 143 -4.06 -3.82 -0.84
N PRO A 144 -3.32 -4.65 -1.58
CA PRO A 144 -2.08 -4.20 -2.20
C PRO A 144 -2.37 -3.16 -3.29
N VAL A 145 -1.50 -2.17 -3.39
CA VAL A 145 -1.46 -1.18 -4.48
C VAL A 145 -0.17 -1.38 -5.25
N THR A 146 -0.22 -1.32 -6.57
CA THR A 146 0.96 -1.36 -7.44
C THR A 146 0.96 -0.12 -8.32
N LEU A 147 2.11 0.53 -8.43
CA LEU A 147 2.33 1.68 -9.32
C LEU A 147 3.23 1.24 -10.46
N THR A 148 2.81 1.51 -11.68
CA THR A 148 3.56 1.20 -12.88
C THR A 148 4.53 2.32 -13.26
N LEU A 149 5.56 2.04 -14.06
CA LEU A 149 6.41 3.11 -14.60
C LEU A 149 5.61 4.16 -15.38
N SER A 150 4.55 3.78 -16.11
CA SER A 150 3.65 4.76 -16.75
C SER A 150 2.93 5.64 -15.73
N ASP A 151 2.52 5.09 -14.58
CA ASP A 151 1.90 5.89 -13.51
C ASP A 151 2.88 6.91 -12.94
N TYR A 152 4.17 6.55 -12.86
CA TYR A 152 5.21 7.47 -12.42
C TYR A 152 5.34 8.68 -13.34
N TYR A 153 5.41 8.45 -14.65
CA TYR A 153 5.51 9.54 -15.62
C TYR A 153 4.23 10.37 -15.67
N THR A 154 3.04 9.77 -15.60
CA THR A 154 1.79 10.54 -15.61
C THR A 154 1.58 11.33 -14.32
N ARG A 155 1.97 10.80 -13.14
CA ARG A 155 1.88 11.52 -11.86
C ARG A 155 2.96 12.59 -11.70
N SER A 156 4.18 12.36 -12.18
CA SER A 156 5.27 13.35 -12.11
C SER A 156 5.06 14.51 -13.09
N VAL A 157 4.36 14.27 -14.19
CA VAL A 157 4.04 15.28 -15.20
C VAL A 157 2.68 15.96 -14.95
N GLY A 158 1.84 15.40 -14.07
CA GLY A 158 0.49 15.86 -13.76
C GLY A 158 0.33 17.23 -13.08
N TYR A 159 1.35 18.09 -13.10
CA TYR A 159 1.20 19.52 -12.81
C TYR A 159 1.73 20.44 -13.92
N GLU A 160 2.59 19.97 -14.83
CA GLU A 160 3.02 20.76 -15.98
C GLU A 160 3.34 19.84 -17.17
N ARG A 161 2.51 19.95 -18.22
CA ARG A 161 2.67 19.52 -19.62
C ARG A 161 1.91 18.25 -20.04
N GLU A 162 0.89 18.45 -20.86
CA GLU A 162 0.40 17.42 -21.77
C GLU A 162 1.56 16.89 -22.63
N PHE A 163 1.80 15.58 -22.61
CA PHE A 163 2.60 14.93 -23.65
C PHE A 163 1.68 14.34 -24.70
N THR A 164 1.76 14.88 -25.91
CA THR A 164 1.38 14.18 -27.14
C THR A 164 2.39 13.06 -27.36
N LEU A 165 1.93 11.81 -27.36
CA LEU A 165 2.69 10.67 -27.83
C LEU A 165 2.42 10.53 -29.33
N ASP A 166 3.39 10.94 -30.16
CA ASP A 166 3.45 10.49 -31.55
C ASP A 166 4.05 9.08 -31.56
N ILE A 167 3.23 8.12 -32.01
CA ILE A 167 3.63 6.74 -32.36
C ILE A 167 4.01 6.71 -33.83
#